data_AF-A0AAD4MYL4-F1
#
_entry.id   AF-A0AAD4MYL4-F1
#
_cell.length_a   1.000
_cell.length_b   1.000
_cell.length_c   1.000
_cell.angle_alpha   90.00
_cell.angle_beta   90.00
_cell.angle_gamma   90.00
#
_symmetry.space_group_name_H-M   'P 1'
#
loop_
_entity.id
_entity.type
_entity.pdbx_description
1 polymer ?
#
loop_
_entity_poly.entity_id
_entity_poly.type
_entity_poly.pdbx_seq_one_letter_code
_entity_poly.pdbx_strand_id
1 'polypeptide(L)'
;MSAHQVVIGALNPHENCYSIGSVDGLNFIACAVGSDVVILASDFQRIQVIPGSAYKREEIVSSINCCADSGKVSVCYGSTIRILEPTLSDGKSGNIFSYRWVESQSIELDAIVDSVQWVLDGLRLLVLADCDLLLYQHKMLSTAVNDKPSPSGVKFVLSDEDSAWEIVWRTKLSSKVKYVKFSPDGSLFATCGEKDRFVKIWYQERGKDNFVSLLDKYKIIFC
;
A
#
# COMPACT_ATOMS: atom_id res chain seq x y z
N MET A 1 -40.92 -7.71 -8.23
CA MET A 1 -39.61 -7.30 -8.76
C MET A 1 -38.98 -6.36 -7.75
N SER A 2 -38.11 -6.87 -6.89
CA SER A 2 -37.40 -6.07 -5.89
C SER A 2 -36.27 -5.32 -6.60
N ALA A 3 -36.41 -4.01 -6.75
CA ALA A 3 -35.34 -3.16 -7.26
C ALA A 3 -34.12 -3.30 -6.34
N HIS A 4 -33.03 -3.86 -6.86
CA HIS A 4 -31.74 -3.87 -6.19
C HIS A 4 -31.13 -2.48 -6.39
N GLN A 5 -31.44 -1.54 -5.51
CA GLN A 5 -30.75 -0.26 -5.50
C GLN A 5 -29.35 -0.49 -4.92
N VAL A 6 -28.36 -0.65 -5.80
CA VAL A 6 -26.95 -0.60 -5.43
C VAL A 6 -26.58 0.87 -5.31
N VAL A 7 -26.73 1.46 -4.13
CA VAL A 7 -26.08 2.75 -3.85
C VAL A 7 -24.61 2.44 -3.66
N ILE A 8 -23.85 2.40 -4.77
CA ILE A 8 -22.41 2.61 -4.67
C ILE A 8 -22.32 4.09 -4.28
N GLY A 9 -21.97 4.38 -3.03
CA GLY A 9 -21.66 5.75 -2.65
C GLY A 9 -20.61 6.30 -3.62
N ALA A 10 -20.66 7.62 -3.88
CA ALA A 10 -19.64 8.24 -4.73
C ALA A 10 -18.25 7.93 -4.16
N LEU A 11 -17.27 7.68 -5.05
CA LEU A 11 -15.88 7.55 -4.63
C LEU A 11 -15.45 8.80 -3.88
N ASN A 12 -14.56 8.62 -2.90
CA ASN A 12 -13.98 9.74 -2.19
C ASN A 12 -13.26 10.69 -3.18
N PRO A 13 -13.30 12.01 -2.93
CA PRO A 13 -12.75 13.01 -3.86
C PRO A 13 -11.21 13.05 -3.92
N HIS A 14 -10.52 12.11 -3.26
CA HIS A 14 -9.06 12.03 -3.22
C HIS A 14 -8.47 11.38 -4.48
N GLU A 15 -7.22 11.72 -4.82
CA GLU A 15 -6.57 11.31 -6.07
C GLU A 15 -6.20 9.80 -6.14
N ASN A 16 -6.29 9.06 -5.03
CA ASN A 16 -6.03 7.61 -4.94
C ASN A 16 -7.20 6.85 -4.30
N CYS A 17 -8.43 7.15 -4.70
CA CYS A 17 -9.64 6.55 -4.12
C CYS A 17 -9.99 5.15 -4.67
N TYR A 18 -9.24 4.60 -5.63
CA TYR A 18 -9.39 3.22 -6.07
C TYR A 18 -8.07 2.64 -6.58
N SER A 19 -7.99 1.31 -6.63
CA SER A 19 -6.82 0.60 -7.17
C SER A 19 -7.22 -0.79 -7.68
N ILE A 20 -6.44 -1.33 -8.61
CA ILE A 20 -6.65 -2.66 -9.20
C ILE A 20 -5.53 -3.57 -8.69
N GLY A 21 -5.89 -4.76 -8.23
CA GLY A 21 -4.95 -5.82 -7.86
C GLY A 21 -5.36 -7.16 -8.45
N SER A 22 -4.53 -8.16 -8.24
CA SER A 22 -4.78 -9.54 -8.66
C SER A 22 -4.55 -10.52 -7.52
N VAL A 23 -5.34 -11.60 -7.48
CA VAL A 23 -5.11 -12.78 -6.64
C VAL A 23 -5.20 -14.00 -7.55
N ASP A 24 -4.13 -14.80 -7.63
CA ASP A 24 -4.06 -15.97 -8.53
C ASP A 24 -4.41 -15.66 -10.00
N GLY A 25 -4.06 -14.46 -10.48
CA GLY A 25 -4.37 -14.00 -11.84
C GLY A 25 -5.80 -13.48 -12.03
N LEU A 26 -6.64 -13.50 -10.99
CA LEU A 26 -7.97 -12.91 -11.01
C LEU A 26 -7.92 -11.45 -10.54
N ASN A 27 -8.30 -10.54 -11.43
CA ASN A 27 -8.29 -9.11 -11.12
C ASN A 27 -9.50 -8.70 -10.28
N PHE A 28 -9.25 -7.78 -9.35
CA PHE A 28 -10.26 -7.12 -8.52
C PHE A 28 -10.00 -5.61 -8.46
N ILE A 29 -11.02 -4.85 -8.06
CA ILE A 29 -10.95 -3.40 -7.88
C ILE A 29 -11.29 -3.10 -6.41
N ALA A 30 -10.42 -2.38 -5.71
CA ALA A 30 -10.70 -1.83 -4.39
C ALA A 30 -11.05 -0.35 -4.51
N CYS A 31 -12.14 0.08 -3.89
CA CYS A 31 -12.70 1.43 -3.97
C CYS A 31 -12.92 2.02 -2.57
N ALA A 32 -12.57 3.29 -2.39
CA ALA A 32 -12.80 4.08 -1.19
C ALA A 32 -14.16 4.79 -1.28
N VAL A 33 -15.07 4.48 -0.36
CA VAL A 33 -16.43 5.05 -0.30
C VAL A 33 -16.71 5.49 1.13
N GLY A 34 -16.55 6.78 1.42
CA GLY A 34 -16.58 7.31 2.78
C GLY A 34 -15.44 6.73 3.62
N SER A 35 -15.77 6.10 4.74
CA SER A 35 -14.85 5.29 5.54
C SER A 35 -14.70 3.86 5.00
N ASP A 36 -15.56 3.41 4.09
CA ASP A 36 -15.61 1.99 3.75
C ASP A 36 -14.74 1.68 2.53
N VAL A 37 -14.29 0.43 2.47
CA VAL A 37 -13.61 -0.13 1.31
C VAL A 37 -14.54 -1.13 0.63
N VAL A 38 -14.84 -0.88 -0.64
CA VAL A 38 -15.67 -1.75 -1.48
C VAL A 38 -14.76 -2.52 -2.42
N ILE A 39 -14.83 -3.85 -2.38
CA ILE A 39 -14.12 -4.73 -3.30
C ILE A 39 -15.07 -5.23 -4.38
N LEU A 40 -14.70 -5.03 -5.64
CA LEU A 40 -15.44 -5.40 -6.83
C LEU A 40 -14.65 -6.42 -7.65
N ALA A 41 -15.36 -7.33 -8.31
CA ALA A 41 -14.82 -8.18 -9.35
C ALA A 41 -14.57 -7.37 -10.64
N SER A 42 -13.88 -7.98 -11.60
CA SER A 42 -13.59 -7.37 -12.91
C SER A 42 -14.84 -6.98 -13.72
N ASP A 43 -15.97 -7.62 -13.45
CA ASP A 43 -17.28 -7.32 -14.04
C ASP A 43 -18.11 -6.31 -13.21
N PHE A 44 -17.45 -5.64 -12.26
CA PHE A 44 -18.05 -4.69 -11.30
C PHE A 44 -19.07 -5.29 -10.33
N GLN A 45 -19.20 -6.62 -10.27
CA GLN A 45 -19.99 -7.25 -9.22
C GLN A 45 -19.31 -7.07 -7.87
N ARG A 46 -20.10 -6.71 -6.85
CA ARG A 46 -19.59 -6.47 -5.51
C ARG A 46 -19.22 -7.78 -4.82
N ILE A 47 -17.94 -7.94 -4.48
CA ILE A 47 -17.43 -9.08 -3.73
C ILE A 47 -17.61 -8.85 -2.23
N GLN A 48 -17.20 -7.68 -1.74
CA GLN A 48 -17.18 -7.39 -0.29
C GLN A 48 -17.31 -5.90 -0.01
N VAL A 49 -17.91 -5.55 1.14
CA VAL A 49 -17.78 -4.23 1.76
C VAL A 49 -17.06 -4.41 3.09
N ILE A 50 -16.01 -3.62 3.30
CA ILE A 50 -15.15 -3.66 4.48
C ILE A 50 -15.35 -2.33 5.20
N PRO A 51 -16.06 -2.30 6.32
CA PRO A 51 -16.36 -1.05 7.02
C PRO A 51 -15.09 -0.46 7.64
N GLY A 52 -14.90 0.85 7.51
CA GLY A 52 -13.70 1.54 8.00
C GLY A 52 -13.60 1.69 9.52
N SER A 53 -14.73 1.67 10.22
CA SER A 53 -14.77 1.83 11.67
C SER A 53 -15.79 0.89 12.30
N ALA A 54 -15.36 0.18 13.36
CA ALA A 54 -16.26 -0.32 14.39
C ALA A 54 -16.23 0.57 15.65
N TYR A 55 -15.13 1.31 15.90
CA TYR A 55 -14.93 2.13 17.10
C TYR A 55 -13.97 3.32 16.84
N LYS A 56 -14.36 4.51 17.35
CA LYS A 56 -13.70 5.83 17.26
C LYS A 56 -13.68 6.49 15.86
N ARG A 57 -13.59 7.83 15.88
CA ARG A 57 -13.92 8.84 14.85
C ARG A 57 -13.96 8.29 13.42
N GLU A 58 -15.06 8.53 12.73
CA GLU A 58 -15.23 8.23 11.30
C GLU A 58 -14.24 9.06 10.47
N GLU A 59 -13.05 8.50 10.25
CA GLU A 59 -12.12 9.02 9.26
C GLU A 59 -12.45 8.40 7.90
N ILE A 60 -12.53 9.25 6.89
CA ILE A 60 -12.71 8.80 5.51
C ILE A 60 -11.39 8.24 4.97
N VAL A 61 -11.50 7.30 4.04
CA VAL A 61 -10.33 6.74 3.37
C VAL A 61 -9.67 7.82 2.49
N SER A 62 -8.40 8.12 2.76
CA SER A 62 -7.62 9.12 2.00
C SER A 62 -6.92 8.53 0.78
N SER A 63 -6.48 7.27 0.86
CA SER A 63 -5.75 6.59 -0.21
C SER A 63 -5.95 5.08 -0.13
N ILE A 64 -6.07 4.43 -1.28
CA ILE A 64 -6.05 2.97 -1.44
C ILE A 64 -4.99 2.60 -2.47
N ASN A 65 -4.26 1.52 -2.20
CA ASN A 65 -3.43 0.87 -3.21
C ASN A 65 -3.50 -0.64 -3.10
N CYS A 66 -3.69 -1.30 -4.24
CA CYS A 66 -3.68 -2.75 -4.37
C CYS A 66 -2.30 -3.18 -4.87
N CYS A 67 -1.82 -4.28 -4.30
CA CYS A 67 -0.65 -4.97 -4.82
C CYS A 67 -1.02 -5.70 -6.12
N ALA A 68 -0.14 -5.66 -7.11
CA ALA A 68 -0.39 -6.23 -8.43
C ALA A 68 -0.63 -7.75 -8.36
N ASP A 69 0.20 -8.49 -7.62
CA ASP A 69 0.22 -9.95 -7.70
C ASP A 69 -0.16 -10.68 -6.40
N SER A 70 0.12 -10.11 -5.21
CA SER A 70 -0.26 -10.74 -3.94
C SER A 70 -1.67 -10.41 -3.47
N GLY A 71 -2.34 -9.49 -4.17
CA GLY A 71 -3.70 -9.03 -3.87
C GLY A 71 -3.90 -8.37 -2.51
N LYS A 72 -2.82 -8.05 -1.81
CA LYS A 72 -2.86 -7.20 -0.62
C LYS A 72 -3.40 -5.82 -0.97
N VAL A 73 -4.10 -5.20 -0.03
CA VAL A 73 -4.64 -3.83 -0.18
C VAL A 73 -4.17 -3.00 0.99
N SER A 74 -3.55 -1.86 0.72
CA SER A 74 -3.19 -0.87 1.73
C SER A 74 -4.22 0.25 1.69
N VAL A 75 -4.74 0.64 2.86
CA VAL A 75 -5.81 1.62 3.02
C VAL A 75 -5.38 2.65 4.06
N CYS A 76 -5.43 3.93 3.70
CA CYS A 76 -5.03 5.03 4.58
C CYS A 76 -6.25 5.70 5.21
N TYR A 77 -6.18 5.87 6.53
CA TYR A 77 -7.12 6.61 7.38
C TYR A 77 -6.30 7.57 8.23
N GLY A 78 -6.31 8.87 7.91
CA GLY A 78 -5.54 9.85 8.67
C GLY A 78 -4.05 9.48 8.77
N SER A 79 -3.58 9.16 9.98
CA SER A 79 -2.21 8.71 10.29
C SER A 79 -2.00 7.19 10.27
N THR A 80 -3.05 6.41 10.02
CA THR A 80 -3.03 4.95 10.07
C THR A 80 -3.06 4.35 8.66
N ILE A 81 -2.24 3.33 8.42
CA ILE A 81 -2.29 2.48 7.23
C ILE A 81 -2.74 1.09 7.65
N ARG A 82 -3.87 0.63 7.12
CA ARG A 82 -4.36 -0.74 7.30
C ARG A 82 -3.99 -1.60 6.10
N ILE A 83 -3.55 -2.82 6.37
CA ILE A 83 -3.20 -3.82 5.37
C ILE A 83 -4.27 -4.91 5.40
N LEU A 84 -4.93 -5.11 4.27
CA LEU A 84 -5.92 -6.14 4.05
C LEU A 84 -5.31 -7.23 3.19
N GLU A 85 -5.47 -8.49 3.59
CA GLU A 85 -4.97 -9.65 2.86
C GLU A 85 -6.11 -10.52 2.34
N PRO A 86 -5.99 -11.05 1.11
CA PRO A 86 -6.96 -11.98 0.57
C PRO A 86 -6.86 -13.31 1.31
N THR A 87 -7.98 -13.77 1.84
CA THR A 87 -8.15 -15.07 2.48
C THR A 87 -9.20 -15.86 1.71
N LEU A 88 -8.98 -17.17 1.55
CA LEU A 88 -9.98 -18.05 0.96
C LEU A 88 -11.28 -17.99 1.78
N SER A 89 -12.38 -17.74 1.10
CA SER A 89 -13.71 -17.78 1.71
C SER A 89 -14.10 -19.24 1.98
N ASP A 90 -14.54 -19.53 3.20
CA ASP A 90 -14.92 -20.86 3.67
C ASP A 90 -16.29 -21.31 3.07
N GLY A 91 -16.33 -21.53 1.75
CA GLY A 91 -17.32 -22.36 1.06
C GLY A 91 -18.66 -21.77 0.58
N LYS A 92 -19.15 -22.37 -0.53
CA LYS A 92 -20.53 -22.42 -1.07
C LYS A 92 -21.13 -21.21 -1.81
N SER A 93 -20.37 -20.20 -2.20
CA SER A 93 -20.85 -19.26 -3.22
C SER A 93 -20.52 -19.82 -4.61
N GLY A 94 -21.51 -19.92 -5.50
CA GLY A 94 -21.28 -20.17 -6.93
C GLY A 94 -20.59 -19.00 -7.65
N ASN A 95 -19.85 -18.17 -6.91
CA ASN A 95 -19.14 -17.02 -7.43
C ASN A 95 -17.76 -17.45 -7.92
N ILE A 96 -17.33 -16.83 -9.01
CA ILE A 96 -16.01 -17.04 -9.62
C ILE A 96 -14.88 -16.63 -8.65
N PHE A 97 -15.16 -15.70 -7.73
CA PHE A 97 -14.23 -15.20 -6.73
C PHE A 97 -14.44 -15.88 -5.37
N SER A 98 -13.48 -16.69 -4.94
CA SER A 98 -13.46 -17.39 -3.63
C SER A 98 -12.61 -16.67 -2.59
N TYR A 99 -12.38 -15.36 -2.76
CA TYR A 99 -11.55 -14.54 -1.87
C TYR A 99 -12.37 -13.51 -1.13
N ARG A 100 -11.98 -13.27 0.12
CA ARG A 100 -12.39 -12.10 0.93
C ARG A 100 -11.15 -11.44 1.51
N TRP A 101 -11.18 -10.13 1.68
CA TRP A 101 -10.12 -9.37 2.29
C TRP A 101 -10.40 -9.18 3.78
N VAL A 102 -9.38 -9.43 4.59
CA VAL A 102 -9.42 -9.28 6.05
C VAL A 102 -8.23 -8.44 6.46
N GLU A 103 -8.44 -7.54 7.42
CA GLU A 103 -7.36 -6.75 8.01
C GLU A 103 -6.38 -7.67 8.73
N SER A 104 -5.13 -7.68 8.27
CA SER A 104 -4.06 -8.48 8.87
C SER A 104 -3.18 -7.64 9.79
N GLN A 105 -2.92 -6.38 9.41
CA GLN A 105 -1.94 -5.52 10.07
C GLN A 105 -2.36 -4.05 9.97
N SER A 106 -1.87 -3.24 10.91
CA SER A 106 -2.03 -1.79 10.93
C SER A 106 -0.70 -1.12 11.28
N ILE A 107 -0.38 -0.01 10.62
CA ILE A 107 0.82 0.79 10.82
C ILE A 107 0.37 2.20 11.20
N GLU A 108 0.75 2.66 12.39
CA GLU A 108 0.48 4.02 12.87
C GLU A 108 1.69 4.92 12.61
N LEU A 109 1.45 6.16 12.16
CA LEU A 109 2.47 7.16 11.90
C LEU A 109 2.23 8.42 12.75
N ASP A 110 3.28 9.23 12.95
CA ASP A 110 3.19 10.51 13.65
C ASP A 110 2.58 11.64 12.79
N ALA A 111 2.28 11.37 11.52
CA ALA A 111 1.79 12.33 10.54
C ALA A 111 0.70 11.73 9.66
N ILE A 112 -0.12 12.59 9.05
CA ILE A 112 -1.18 12.19 8.11
C ILE A 112 -0.53 11.58 6.87
N VAL A 113 -1.06 10.44 6.44
CA VAL A 113 -0.65 9.74 5.23
C VAL A 113 -1.41 10.30 4.03
N ASP A 114 -0.66 10.88 3.10
CA ASP A 114 -1.20 11.44 1.87
C ASP A 114 -1.33 10.38 0.77
N SER A 115 -0.38 9.45 0.71
CA SER A 115 -0.38 8.39 -0.30
C SER A 115 0.42 7.17 0.15
N VAL A 116 -0.01 6.00 -0.32
CA VAL A 116 0.67 4.72 -0.12
C VAL A 116 0.78 3.97 -1.45
N GLN A 117 1.91 3.31 -1.69
CA GLN A 117 2.15 2.47 -2.88
C GLN A 117 2.84 1.17 -2.48
N TRP A 118 2.28 0.03 -2.88
CA TRP A 118 2.94 -1.26 -2.77
C TRP A 118 4.16 -1.33 -3.69
N VAL A 119 5.18 -2.03 -3.20
CA VAL A 119 6.42 -2.34 -3.92
C VAL A 119 6.80 -3.78 -3.60
N LEU A 120 7.45 -4.46 -4.55
CA LEU A 120 7.97 -5.82 -4.38
C LEU A 120 6.90 -6.81 -3.85
N ASP A 121 5.80 -6.91 -4.59
CA ASP A 121 4.72 -7.89 -4.40
C ASP A 121 4.14 -7.99 -2.98
N GLY A 122 4.05 -6.85 -2.30
CA GLY A 122 3.42 -6.77 -0.98
C GLY A 122 4.41 -6.92 0.18
N LEU A 123 5.71 -6.80 -0.09
CA LEU A 123 6.76 -6.86 0.93
C LEU A 123 7.38 -5.50 1.24
N ARG A 124 7.07 -4.47 0.44
CA ARG A 124 7.47 -3.08 0.70
C ARG A 124 6.31 -2.12 0.47
N LEU A 125 6.33 -1.03 1.21
CA LEU A 125 5.38 0.07 1.10
C LEU A 125 6.15 1.38 1.02
N LEU A 126 5.92 2.15 -0.05
CA LEU A 126 6.33 3.55 -0.08
C LEU A 126 5.19 4.40 0.43
N VAL A 127 5.47 5.12 1.49
CA VAL A 127 4.52 5.94 2.21
C VAL A 127 4.96 7.39 2.10
N LEU A 128 4.02 8.22 1.69
CA LEU A 128 4.15 9.67 1.74
C LEU A 128 3.30 10.18 2.90
N ALA A 129 3.96 10.84 3.85
CA ALA A 129 3.30 11.47 4.99
C ALA A 129 3.87 12.87 5.22
N ASP A 130 3.06 13.90 5.01
CA ASP A 130 3.48 15.31 5.06
C ASP A 130 4.66 15.60 4.12
N CYS A 131 5.84 15.92 4.66
CA CYS A 131 7.06 16.16 3.90
C CYS A 131 8.04 14.98 3.97
N ASP A 132 7.66 13.86 4.57
CA ASP A 132 8.48 12.67 4.68
C ASP A 132 8.09 11.62 3.64
N LEU A 133 9.11 11.06 3.00
CA LEU A 133 8.98 9.90 2.15
C LEU A 133 9.66 8.71 2.82
N LEU A 134 8.88 7.67 3.10
CA LEU A 134 9.25 6.52 3.92
C LEU A 134 9.14 5.24 3.09
N LEU A 135 10.15 4.39 3.16
CA LEU A 135 10.08 3.03 2.65
C LEU A 135 10.00 2.05 3.81
N TYR A 136 8.83 1.45 3.97
CA TYR A 136 8.61 0.33 4.88
C TYR A 136 8.95 -0.99 4.19
N GLN A 137 9.49 -1.91 4.96
CA GLN A 137 9.82 -3.26 4.55
C GLN A 137 9.28 -4.27 5.56
N HIS A 138 8.70 -5.35 5.06
CA HIS A 138 8.29 -6.48 5.89
C HIS A 138 9.52 -7.24 6.37
N LYS A 139 9.59 -7.53 7.67
CA LYS A 139 10.75 -8.20 8.31
C LYS A 139 11.13 -9.55 7.68
N MET A 140 10.21 -10.23 6.99
CA MET A 140 10.49 -11.46 6.23
C MET A 140 11.61 -11.30 5.19
N LEU A 141 11.73 -10.13 4.56
CA LEU A 141 12.82 -9.86 3.62
C LEU A 141 14.16 -9.73 4.34
N SER A 142 14.15 -9.09 5.51
CA SER A 142 15.36 -8.86 6.31
C SER A 142 15.90 -10.16 6.91
N THR A 143 15.01 -11.10 7.26
CA THR A 143 15.39 -12.44 7.70
C THR A 143 15.98 -13.30 6.58
N ALA A 144 15.47 -13.18 5.35
CA ALA A 144 15.96 -13.96 4.20
C ALA A 144 17.39 -13.55 3.76
N VAL A 145 17.78 -12.29 3.95
CA VAL A 145 19.11 -11.78 3.56
C VAL A 145 20.19 -12.11 4.60
N ASN A 146 19.81 -12.24 5.87
CA ASN A 146 20.75 -12.50 6.97
C ASN A 146 21.04 -13.98 7.22
N ASP A 147 20.51 -14.89 6.40
CA ASP A 147 20.70 -16.32 6.55
C ASP A 147 22.10 -16.74 6.05
N LYS A 148 23.13 -16.42 6.83
CA LYS A 148 24.35 -17.22 6.84
C LYS A 148 23.96 -18.58 7.43
N PRO A 149 24.25 -19.72 6.77
CA PRO A 149 23.89 -21.03 7.29
C PRO A 149 24.62 -21.26 8.61
N SER A 150 23.93 -21.01 9.72
CA SER A 150 24.42 -21.39 11.04
C SER A 150 24.04 -22.85 11.27
N PRO A 151 24.98 -23.72 11.68
CA PRO A 151 24.74 -25.17 11.78
C PRO A 151 23.95 -25.57 13.04
N SER A 152 23.20 -24.65 13.66
CA SER A 152 22.63 -24.86 14.98
C SER A 152 21.21 -24.35 15.09
N GLY A 153 20.27 -25.30 14.95
CA GLY A 153 18.94 -25.26 15.58
C GLY A 153 17.94 -24.29 14.98
N VAL A 154 16.75 -24.80 14.67
CA VAL A 154 15.57 -23.98 14.36
C VAL A 154 15.34 -23.02 15.52
N LYS A 155 15.68 -21.74 15.33
CA LYS A 155 15.45 -20.70 16.33
C LYS A 155 14.03 -20.19 16.13
N PHE A 156 13.07 -20.80 16.82
CA PHE A 156 11.74 -20.22 16.99
C PHE A 156 11.89 -18.94 17.82
N VAL A 157 11.94 -17.79 17.16
CA VAL A 157 11.83 -16.49 17.81
C VAL A 157 10.35 -16.17 17.92
N LEU A 158 9.76 -16.47 19.07
CA LEU A 158 8.53 -15.82 19.51
C LEU A 158 8.94 -14.46 20.07
N SER A 159 8.87 -13.41 19.26
CA SER A 159 9.01 -12.03 19.74
C SER A 159 7.62 -11.40 19.82
N ASP A 160 7.14 -11.20 21.05
CA ASP A 160 5.98 -10.40 21.39
C ASP A 160 6.15 -8.93 20.94
N GLU A 161 5.05 -8.33 20.48
CA GLU A 161 4.78 -6.89 20.26
C GLU A 161 5.67 -6.04 19.35
N ASP A 162 6.52 -6.65 18.52
CA ASP A 162 7.34 -5.90 17.56
C ASP A 162 6.62 -5.78 16.21
N SER A 163 6.35 -4.55 15.73
CA SER A 163 5.70 -4.32 14.43
C SER A 163 6.36 -5.16 13.32
N ALA A 164 5.56 -5.84 12.50
CA ALA A 164 6.04 -6.69 11.40
C ALA A 164 6.74 -5.89 10.28
N TRP A 165 6.58 -4.56 10.32
CA TRP A 165 7.12 -3.60 9.36
C TRP A 165 8.17 -2.72 10.00
N GLU A 166 9.26 -2.49 9.27
CA GLU A 166 10.34 -1.59 9.68
C GLU A 166 10.62 -0.55 8.58
N ILE A 167 11.08 0.64 8.99
CA ILE A 167 11.50 1.68 8.04
C ILE A 167 12.94 1.41 7.64
N VAL A 168 13.17 1.07 6.36
CA VAL A 168 14.51 0.81 5.82
C VAL A 168 15.11 2.02 5.13
N TRP A 169 14.27 2.99 4.74
CA TRP A 169 14.73 4.25 4.15
C TRP A 169 13.75 5.38 4.46
N ARG A 170 14.29 6.58 4.70
CA ARG A 170 13.53 7.81 4.91
C ARG A 170 14.28 8.98 4.29
N THR A 171 13.55 9.88 3.66
CA THR A 171 14.07 11.19 3.29
C THR A 171 13.03 12.27 3.54
N LYS A 172 13.49 13.44 3.94
CA LYS A 172 12.65 14.63 4.12
C LYS A 172 12.74 15.50 2.88
N LEU A 173 11.58 15.89 2.36
CA LEU A 173 11.43 16.69 1.16
C LEU A 173 11.26 18.17 1.52
N SER A 174 11.59 19.03 0.56
CA SER A 174 11.54 20.49 0.71
C SER A 174 10.11 21.06 0.78
N SER A 175 9.13 20.29 0.33
CA SER A 175 7.71 20.64 0.34
C SER A 175 6.87 19.37 0.35
N LYS A 176 5.62 19.49 0.77
CA LYS A 176 4.62 18.44 0.67
C LYS A 176 4.55 17.87 -0.75
N VAL A 177 4.63 16.55 -0.87
CA VAL A 177 4.51 15.87 -2.15
C VAL A 177 3.04 15.75 -2.51
N LYS A 178 2.74 16.01 -3.78
CA LYS A 178 1.40 15.80 -4.31
C LYS A 178 1.28 14.44 -5.00
N TYR A 179 2.31 14.05 -5.74
CA TYR A 179 2.29 12.82 -6.53
C TYR A 179 3.51 11.94 -6.26
N VAL A 180 3.28 10.63 -6.16
CA VAL A 180 4.32 9.61 -6.08
C VAL A 180 3.92 8.38 -6.89
N LYS A 181 4.84 7.85 -7.72
CA LYS A 181 4.61 6.63 -8.52
C LYS A 181 5.90 5.86 -8.75
N PHE A 182 5.85 4.54 -8.53
CA PHE A 182 6.91 3.62 -8.98
C PHE A 182 6.81 3.33 -10.47
N SER A 183 7.96 3.04 -11.07
CA SER A 183 8.01 2.33 -12.34
C SER A 183 7.50 0.89 -12.16
N PRO A 184 6.88 0.27 -13.17
CA PRO A 184 6.35 -1.10 -13.06
C PRO A 184 7.39 -2.16 -12.69
N ASP A 185 8.66 -1.92 -13.03
CA ASP A 185 9.79 -2.81 -12.69
C ASP A 185 10.35 -2.57 -11.27
N GLY A 186 9.81 -1.58 -10.52
CA GLY A 186 10.24 -1.21 -9.18
C GLY A 186 11.63 -0.57 -9.10
N SER A 187 12.31 -0.32 -10.22
CA SER A 187 13.69 0.16 -10.25
C SER A 187 13.81 1.66 -9.95
N LEU A 188 12.76 2.42 -10.29
CA LEU A 188 12.68 3.86 -10.18
C LEU A 188 11.36 4.26 -9.53
N PHE A 189 11.34 5.44 -8.94
CA PHE A 189 10.08 6.13 -8.67
C PHE A 189 10.20 7.63 -8.89
N ALA A 190 9.07 8.26 -9.16
CA ALA A 190 8.95 9.69 -9.38
C ALA A 190 8.17 10.34 -8.25
N THR A 191 8.58 11.54 -7.84
CA THR A 191 7.82 12.40 -6.93
C THR A 191 7.67 13.80 -7.49
N CYS A 192 6.54 14.45 -7.23
CA CYS A 192 6.30 15.84 -7.57
C CYS A 192 5.61 16.57 -6.41
N GLY A 193 6.27 17.60 -5.87
CA GLY A 193 5.75 18.51 -4.84
C GLY A 193 4.62 19.42 -5.33
N GLU A 194 3.77 19.88 -4.42
CA GLU A 194 2.74 20.90 -4.72
C GLU A 194 3.34 22.20 -5.29
N LYS A 195 4.57 22.53 -4.85
CA LYS A 195 5.31 23.72 -5.25
C LYS A 195 6.52 23.40 -6.14
N ASP A 196 6.74 22.12 -6.44
CA ASP A 196 7.85 21.72 -7.30
C ASP A 196 7.50 22.09 -8.74
N ARG A 197 8.48 22.66 -9.46
CA ARG A 197 8.35 22.97 -10.90
C ARG A 197 8.94 21.88 -11.80
N PHE A 198 9.37 20.78 -11.20
CA PHE A 198 10.04 19.67 -11.86
C PHE A 198 9.71 18.37 -11.13
N VAL A 199 9.80 17.25 -11.83
CA VAL A 199 9.64 15.92 -11.26
C VAL A 199 10.99 15.43 -10.76
N LYS A 200 11.04 14.91 -9.52
CA LYS A 200 12.23 14.26 -8.97
C LYS A 200 12.16 12.77 -9.25
N ILE A 201 13.22 12.22 -9.82
CA ILE A 201 13.35 10.79 -10.09
C ILE A 201 14.33 10.19 -9.09
N TRP A 202 13.92 9.08 -8.49
CA TRP A 202 14.63 8.36 -7.46
C TRP A 202 14.97 6.97 -7.95
N TYR A 203 16.15 6.48 -7.57
CA TYR A 203 16.61 5.15 -7.93
C TYR A 203 17.44 4.55 -6.80
N GLN A 204 17.46 3.23 -6.73
CA GLN A 204 18.31 2.49 -5.79
C GLN A 204 19.66 2.20 -6.47
N GLU A 205 20.77 2.64 -5.88
CA GLU A 205 22.09 2.26 -6.37
C GLU A 205 22.34 0.76 -6.15
N ARG A 206 22.95 0.09 -7.14
CA ARG A 206 23.32 -1.32 -6.99
C ARG A 206 24.20 -1.52 -5.74
N GLY A 207 23.78 -2.43 -4.86
CA GLY A 207 24.49 -2.76 -3.63
C GLY A 207 24.25 -1.79 -2.46
N LYS A 208 23.32 -0.84 -2.58
CA LYS A 208 22.87 0.00 -1.47
C LYS A 208 21.37 -0.16 -1.26
N ASP A 209 20.92 -0.10 -0.01
CA ASP A 209 19.50 -0.20 0.34
C ASP A 209 18.76 1.15 0.26
N ASN A 210 19.49 2.23 0.04
CA ASN A 210 18.95 3.59 0.03
C ASN A 210 18.67 4.09 -1.38
N PHE A 211 17.55 4.80 -1.54
CA PHE A 211 17.24 5.54 -2.75
C PHE A 211 17.98 6.89 -2.79
N VAL A 212 18.41 7.28 -3.98
CA VAL A 212 19.07 8.55 -4.27
C VAL A 212 18.31 9.27 -5.39
N SER A 213 18.15 10.57 -5.25
CA SER A 213 17.57 11.43 -6.30
C SER A 213 18.57 11.66 -7.43
N LEU A 214 18.13 11.53 -8.68
CA LEU A 214 18.94 11.86 -9.86
C LEU A 214 19.37 13.34 -9.86
N LEU A 215 18.56 14.24 -9.30
CA LEU A 215 18.89 15.66 -9.19
C LEU A 215 20.07 15.89 -8.24
N ASP A 216 20.10 15.20 -7.10
CA ASP A 216 21.14 15.41 -6.10
C ASP A 216 22.50 14.89 -6.59
N LYS A 217 22.48 13.83 -7.41
CA LYS A 217 23.70 13.23 -7.94
C LYS A 217 24.18 13.86 -9.25
N TYR A 218 23.27 14.24 -10.14
CA TYR A 218 23.63 14.66 -11.50
C TYR A 218 23.15 16.07 -11.87
N LYS A 219 22.42 16.78 -11.00
CA LYS A 219 21.77 18.06 -11.31
C LYS A 219 20.92 18.01 -12.60
N ILE A 220 20.34 16.86 -12.92
CA ILE A 220 19.52 16.69 -14.13
C ILE A 220 18.13 17.23 -13.84
N ILE A 221 17.82 18.40 -14.38
CA ILE A 221 16.47 18.97 -14.39
C ILE A 221 15.76 18.44 -15.62
N PHE A 222 14.72 17.63 -15.42
CA PHE A 222 13.75 17.34 -16.50
C PHE A 222 12.74 18.49 -16.52
N CYS A 223 12.88 19.36 -17.52
CA CYS A 223 11.97 20.47 -17.82
C CYS A 223 10.85 20.01 -18.75
#